data_AF-A0A351DUX2-F1
#
_entry.id   AF-A0A351DUX2-F1
#
_cell.length_a   1.000
_cell.length_b   1.000
_cell.length_c   1.000
_cell.angle_alpha   90.00
_cell.angle_beta   90.00
_cell.angle_gamma   90.00
#
_symmetry.space_group_name_H-M   'P 1'
#
loop_
_entity.id
_entity.type
_entity.pdbx_description
1 polymer ?
#
loop_
_entity_poly.entity_id
_entity_poly.type
_entity_poly.pdbx_seq_one_letter_code
_entity_poly.pdbx_strand_id
1 'polypeptide(L)'
;MWALPSESVSMLERDGVLSLDPGDGQGPIELTTEHVTIQTEDIPGWLVSSESGVTVALDVTMDDELKAEGLARELVNRVQNLRKDAGLEITDRIGLSLHADDNIRRALEANLDYIRTETLAMEVNWTGEAAGERLELEEGASVWAQVEKKH
;
A
#
# COMPACT_ATOMS: atom_id res chain seq x y z
N MET A 1 18.44 5.11 24.19
CA MET A 1 19.15 5.39 22.92
C MET A 1 18.81 6.84 22.57
N TRP A 2 19.80 7.72 22.50
CA TRP A 2 19.61 9.15 22.24
C TRP A 2 19.66 9.37 20.72
N ALA A 3 18.64 9.99 20.13
CA ALA A 3 18.63 10.35 18.71
C ALA A 3 19.03 11.82 18.56
N LEU A 4 20.03 12.11 17.73
CA LEU A 4 20.45 13.47 17.42
C LEU A 4 19.76 13.94 16.14
N PRO A 5 19.40 15.24 16.04
CA PRO A 5 18.86 15.80 14.81
C PRO A 5 19.90 15.75 13.69
N SER A 6 19.45 15.69 12.43
CA SER A 6 20.31 15.59 11.24
C SER A 6 21.34 16.72 11.14
N GLU A 7 21.02 17.92 11.64
CA GLU A 7 21.95 19.05 11.71
C GLU A 7 23.21 18.74 12.53
N SER A 8 23.09 17.94 13.60
CA SER A 8 24.22 17.51 14.43
C SER A 8 25.16 16.55 13.71
N VAL A 9 24.64 15.74 12.77
CA VAL A 9 25.44 14.84 11.92
C VAL A 9 26.29 15.66 10.96
N SER A 10 25.68 16.65 10.29
CA SER A 10 26.41 17.52 9.35
C SER A 10 27.51 18.35 10.03
N MET A 11 27.30 18.78 11.28
CA MET A 11 28.34 19.47 12.06
C MET A 11 29.52 18.56 12.40
N LEU A 12 29.24 17.30 12.80
CA LEU A 12 30.28 16.32 13.11
C LEU A 12 31.10 15.93 11.87
N GLU A 13 30.46 15.80 10.70
CA GLU A 13 31.14 15.52 9.44
C GLU A 13 32.03 16.68 8.96
N ARG A 14 31.59 17.92 9.18
CA ARG A 14 32.32 19.11 8.73
C ARG A 14 33.47 19.49 9.66
N ASP A 15 33.22 19.49 10.96
CA ASP A 15 34.11 20.08 11.96
C ASP A 15 34.87 18.99 12.76
N GLY A 16 34.53 17.71 12.58
CA GLY A 16 35.21 16.55 13.16
C GLY A 16 34.95 16.32 14.66
N VAL A 17 34.33 17.30 15.33
CA VAL A 17 34.01 17.27 16.75
C VAL A 17 32.65 17.94 17.01
N LEU A 18 31.86 17.34 17.89
CA LEU A 18 30.58 17.85 18.33
C LEU A 18 30.55 17.89 19.86
N SER A 19 30.43 19.09 20.44
CA SER A 19 30.29 19.26 21.88
C SER A 19 28.81 19.25 22.26
N LEU A 20 28.39 18.30 23.09
CA LEU A 20 27.00 18.17 23.56
C LEU A 20 26.95 18.21 25.09
N ASP A 21 26.02 18.98 25.65
CA ASP A 21 25.68 18.90 27.08
C ASP A 21 24.46 17.99 27.27
N PRO A 22 24.62 16.80 27.86
CA PRO A 22 23.50 15.88 28.08
C PRO A 22 22.58 16.32 29.23
N GLY A 23 22.91 17.39 29.97
CA GLY A 23 22.08 17.92 31.05
C GLY A 23 22.09 17.06 32.33
N ASP A 24 23.05 16.15 32.47
CA ASP A 24 23.23 15.25 33.63
C ASP A 24 24.06 15.88 34.76
N GLY A 25 24.49 17.13 34.59
CA GLY A 25 25.30 17.88 35.54
C GLY A 25 26.81 17.58 35.47
N GLN A 26 27.26 16.76 34.52
CA GLN A 26 28.69 16.42 34.33
C GLN A 26 29.41 17.33 33.32
N GLY A 27 28.67 18.25 32.69
CA GLY A 27 29.20 19.21 31.72
C GLY A 27 29.24 18.68 30.29
N PRO A 28 29.74 19.49 29.34
CA PRO A 28 29.74 19.13 27.93
C PRO A 28 30.69 17.96 27.63
N ILE A 29 30.23 17.05 26.77
CA ILE A 29 30.95 15.89 26.25
C ILE A 29 31.32 16.18 24.79
N GLU A 30 32.58 15.94 24.44
CA GLU A 30 33.06 16.01 23.07
C GLU A 30 32.89 14.65 22.38
N LEU A 31 32.06 14.61 21.34
CA LEU A 31 31.90 13.47 20.46
C LEU A 31 32.76 13.68 19.22
N THR A 32 33.55 12.67 18.86
CA THR A 32 34.29 12.59 17.60
C THR A 32 33.68 11.50 16.73
N THR A 33 34.08 11.45 15.46
CA THR A 33 33.64 10.41 14.51
C THR A 33 34.00 8.99 14.97
N GLU A 34 34.99 8.83 15.85
CA GLU A 34 35.37 7.55 16.46
C GLU A 34 34.42 7.10 17.58
N HIS A 35 33.66 8.03 18.16
CA HIS A 35 32.72 7.77 19.27
C HIS A 35 31.30 7.49 18.81
N VAL A 36 30.99 7.62 17.51
CA VAL A 36 29.65 7.46 16.97
C VAL A 36 29.63 6.50 15.79
N THR A 37 28.52 5.80 15.62
CA THR A 37 28.25 5.00 14.41
C THR A 37 27.07 5.64 13.70
N ILE A 38 27.29 6.15 12.48
CA ILE A 38 26.21 6.65 11.64
C ILE A 38 25.56 5.43 10.97
N GLN A 39 24.28 5.21 11.25
CA GLN A 39 23.49 4.18 10.61
C GLN A 39 22.32 4.86 9.90
N THR A 40 22.18 4.59 8.60
CA THR A 40 20.99 4.94 7.85
C THR A 40 19.96 3.86 8.13
N GLU A 41 18.87 4.21 8.81
CA GLU A 41 17.71 3.33 8.88
C GLU A 41 16.88 3.49 7.61
N ASP A 42 16.70 2.39 6.88
CA ASP A 42 15.75 2.34 5.77
C ASP A 42 14.34 2.60 6.32
N ILE A 43 13.67 3.62 5.76
CA ILE A 43 12.24 3.82 6.05
C ILE A 43 11.48 2.71 5.33
N PRO A 44 10.68 1.89 6.03
CA PRO A 44 9.87 0.86 5.39
C PRO A 44 8.99 1.46 4.28
N GLY A 45 9.03 0.89 3.07
CA GLY A 45 8.25 1.37 1.91
C GLY A 45 9.03 2.26 0.92
N TRP A 46 10.32 2.48 1.14
CA TRP A 46 11.17 3.27 0.25
C TRP A 46 12.32 2.44 -0.32
N LEU A 47 12.48 2.44 -1.64
CA LEU A 47 13.73 1.97 -2.28
C LEU A 47 14.72 3.12 -2.28
N VAL A 48 15.78 2.99 -1.48
CA VAL A 48 16.85 3.98 -1.36
C VAL A 48 18.06 3.50 -2.15
N SER A 49 18.45 4.25 -3.19
CA SER A 49 19.71 4.04 -3.89
C SER A 49 20.55 5.30 -3.77
N SER A 50 21.81 5.13 -3.35
CA SER A 50 22.76 6.21 -3.12
C SER A 50 23.98 6.01 -4.01
N GLU A 51 24.16 6.90 -4.99
CA GLU A 51 25.39 7.03 -5.77
C GLU A 51 25.86 8.49 -5.72
N SER A 52 27.13 8.71 -5.34
CA SER A 52 27.79 10.02 -5.40
C SER A 52 27.09 11.19 -4.68
N GLY A 53 26.47 10.95 -3.52
CA GLY A 53 25.90 12.01 -2.66
C GLY A 53 24.47 12.45 -3.03
N VAL A 54 23.82 11.78 -3.98
CA VAL A 54 22.40 11.96 -4.28
C VAL A 54 21.63 10.75 -3.74
N THR A 55 20.71 10.99 -2.81
CA THR A 55 19.80 9.96 -2.29
C THR A 55 18.49 10.09 -3.05
N VAL A 56 18.15 9.07 -3.86
CA VAL A 56 16.83 8.96 -4.47
C VAL A 56 16.02 7.98 -3.64
N ALA A 57 14.89 8.44 -3.14
CA ALA A 57 13.95 7.63 -2.40
C ALA A 57 12.67 7.54 -3.24
N LEU A 58 12.30 6.33 -3.66
CA LEU A 58 11.04 6.05 -4.35
C LEU A 58 10.07 5.38 -3.37
N ASP A 59 8.93 6.00 -3.13
CA ASP A 59 7.85 5.43 -2.32
C ASP A 59 7.10 4.38 -3.14
N VAL A 60 7.40 3.11 -2.88
CA VAL A 60 6.79 1.98 -3.57
C VAL A 60 5.38 1.67 -3.02
N THR A 61 5.00 2.27 -1.89
CA THR A 61 3.69 2.09 -1.27
C THR A 61 2.59 2.69 -2.15
N MET A 62 2.84 3.88 -2.72
CA MET A 62 1.89 4.52 -3.65
C MET A 62 1.66 3.68 -4.92
N ASP A 63 2.71 3.02 -5.43
CA ASP A 63 2.57 2.17 -6.62
C ASP A 63 1.66 0.97 -6.36
N ASP A 64 1.73 0.37 -5.17
CA ASP A 64 0.86 -0.76 -4.79
C ASP A 64 -0.60 -0.32 -4.56
N GLU A 65 -0.83 0.87 -3.99
CA GLU A 65 -2.17 1.47 -3.88
C GLU A 65 -2.79 1.72 -5.26
N LEU A 66 -2.03 2.30 -6.19
CA LEU A 66 -2.48 2.59 -7.55
C LEU A 66 -2.83 1.31 -8.32
N LYS A 67 -2.04 0.25 -8.16
CA LYS A 67 -2.36 -1.07 -8.75
C LYS A 67 -3.64 -1.65 -8.18
N ALA A 68 -3.83 -1.56 -6.86
CA ALA A 68 -5.04 -2.04 -6.20
C ALA A 68 -6.29 -1.28 -6.67
N GLU A 69 -6.18 0.04 -6.85
CA GLU A 69 -7.24 0.88 -7.42
C GLU A 69 -7.54 0.48 -8.88
N GLY A 70 -6.52 0.22 -9.68
CA GLY A 70 -6.65 -0.27 -11.06
C GLY A 70 -7.43 -1.58 -11.14
N LEU A 71 -7.03 -2.58 -10.34
CA LEU A 71 -7.72 -3.87 -10.24
C LEU A 71 -9.18 -3.71 -9.82
N ALA A 72 -9.47 -2.82 -8.86
CA ALA A 72 -10.83 -2.57 -8.40
C ALA A 72 -11.70 -1.96 -9.50
N ARG A 73 -11.19 -0.97 -10.25
CA ARG A 73 -11.89 -0.36 -11.40
C ARG A 73 -12.20 -1.38 -12.47
N GLU A 74 -11.25 -2.25 -12.78
CA GLU A 74 -11.48 -3.27 -13.78
C GLU A 74 -12.53 -4.27 -13.31
N LEU A 75 -12.43 -4.77 -12.07
CA LEU A 75 -13.44 -5.66 -11.50
C LEU A 75 -14.84 -5.04 -11.57
N VAL A 76 -14.98 -3.76 -11.21
CA VAL A 76 -16.25 -3.04 -11.32
C VAL A 76 -16.78 -3.11 -12.74
N ASN A 77 -15.98 -2.77 -13.74
CA ASN A 77 -16.38 -2.81 -15.15
C ASN A 77 -16.85 -4.23 -15.56
N ARG A 78 -16.12 -5.26 -15.15
CA ARG A 78 -16.50 -6.65 -15.41
C ARG A 78 -17.82 -7.04 -14.73
N VAL A 79 -18.01 -6.66 -13.47
CA VAL A 79 -19.24 -6.90 -12.72
C VAL A 79 -20.43 -6.17 -13.36
N GLN A 80 -20.26 -4.95 -13.88
CA GLN A 80 -21.33 -4.25 -14.59
C GLN A 80 -21.75 -4.98 -15.86
N ASN A 81 -20.81 -5.61 -16.57
CA ASN A 81 -21.15 -6.41 -17.75
C ASN A 81 -21.87 -7.69 -17.33
N LEU A 82 -21.39 -8.39 -16.31
CA LEU A 82 -22.09 -9.52 -15.68
C LEU A 82 -23.53 -9.19 -15.29
N ARG A 83 -23.78 -8.00 -14.73
CA ARG A 83 -25.14 -7.55 -14.38
C ARG A 83 -26.02 -7.44 -15.62
N LYS A 84 -25.52 -6.85 -16.71
CA LYS A 84 -26.25 -6.73 -17.97
C LYS A 84 -26.54 -8.10 -18.58
N ASP A 85 -25.56 -8.99 -18.56
CA ASP A 85 -25.68 -10.35 -19.09
C ASP A 85 -26.66 -11.20 -18.28
N ALA A 86 -26.74 -10.96 -16.97
CA ALA A 86 -27.74 -11.54 -16.08
C ALA A 86 -29.14 -10.89 -16.21
N GLY A 87 -29.31 -9.87 -17.05
CA GLY A 87 -30.58 -9.16 -17.26
C GLY A 87 -31.01 -8.27 -16.08
N LEU A 88 -30.06 -7.82 -15.26
CA LEU A 88 -30.30 -6.92 -14.13
C LEU A 88 -30.37 -5.48 -14.59
N GLU A 89 -31.27 -4.70 -13.98
CA GLU A 89 -31.36 -3.27 -14.23
C GLU A 89 -30.20 -2.52 -13.57
N ILE A 90 -29.82 -1.37 -14.11
CA ILE A 90 -28.71 -0.57 -13.56
C ILE A 90 -28.97 -0.13 -12.11
N THR A 91 -30.24 0.00 -11.72
CA THR A 91 -30.72 0.38 -10.39
C THR A 91 -30.88 -0.80 -9.43
N ASP A 92 -30.79 -2.05 -9.91
CA ASP A 92 -30.97 -3.23 -9.08
C ASP A 92 -29.80 -3.40 -8.11
N ARG A 93 -30.12 -3.68 -6.85
CA ARG A 93 -29.12 -4.04 -5.85
C ARG A 93 -28.77 -5.51 -5.96
N ILE A 94 -27.49 -5.83 -5.75
CA ILE A 94 -26.98 -7.19 -5.92
C ILE A 94 -26.23 -7.70 -4.69
N GLY A 95 -26.16 -9.01 -4.54
CA GLY A 95 -25.15 -9.69 -3.73
C GLY A 95 -24.01 -10.09 -4.67
N LEU A 96 -22.78 -9.76 -4.28
CA LEU A 96 -21.59 -10.10 -5.05
C LEU A 96 -20.80 -11.17 -4.27
N SER A 97 -20.55 -12.31 -4.91
CA SER A 97 -19.64 -13.33 -4.39
C SER A 97 -18.37 -13.34 -5.21
N LEU A 98 -17.22 -13.28 -4.57
CA LEU A 98 -15.91 -13.20 -5.20
C LEU A 98 -14.99 -14.34 -4.73
N HIS A 99 -14.18 -14.86 -5.63
CA HIS A 99 -13.09 -15.77 -5.30
C HIS A 99 -11.85 -15.41 -6.12
N ALA A 100 -10.74 -15.19 -5.43
CA ALA A 100 -9.46 -14.81 -6.01
C ALA A 100 -8.31 -15.27 -5.12
N ASP A 101 -7.09 -15.25 -5.67
CA ASP A 101 -5.87 -15.47 -4.89
C ASP A 101 -5.69 -14.38 -3.82
N ASP A 102 -5.00 -14.72 -2.72
CA ASP A 102 -4.85 -13.84 -1.55
C ASP A 102 -4.29 -12.44 -1.87
N ASN A 103 -3.36 -12.35 -2.83
CA ASN A 103 -2.80 -11.06 -3.23
C ASN A 103 -3.84 -10.16 -3.90
N ILE A 104 -4.61 -10.73 -4.84
CA ILE A 104 -5.68 -10.03 -5.55
C ILE A 104 -6.80 -9.68 -4.58
N ARG A 105 -7.16 -10.62 -3.71
CA ARG A 105 -8.15 -10.43 -2.66
C ARG A 105 -7.81 -9.23 -1.78
N ARG A 106 -6.58 -9.12 -1.28
CA ARG A 106 -6.16 -7.98 -0.44
C ARG A 106 -6.22 -6.66 -1.18
N ALA A 107 -5.79 -6.63 -2.45
CA ALA A 107 -5.86 -5.43 -3.29
C ALA A 107 -7.31 -4.97 -3.51
N LEU A 108 -8.22 -5.91 -3.74
CA LEU A 108 -9.65 -5.62 -3.89
C LEU A 108 -10.32 -5.26 -2.55
N GLU A 109 -9.92 -5.90 -1.44
CA GLU A 109 -10.40 -5.58 -0.09
C GLU A 109 -10.02 -4.15 0.32
N ALA A 110 -8.84 -3.66 -0.08
CA ALA A 110 -8.44 -2.26 0.14
C ALA A 110 -9.37 -1.26 -0.56
N ASN A 111 -10.08 -1.69 -1.61
CA ASN A 111 -10.97 -0.86 -2.42
C ASN A 111 -12.44 -1.34 -2.38
N LEU A 112 -12.81 -2.10 -1.34
CA LEU A 112 -14.10 -2.77 -1.26
C LEU A 112 -15.28 -1.79 -1.29
N ASP A 113 -15.14 -0.63 -0.64
CA ASP A 113 -16.18 0.41 -0.59
C ASP A 113 -16.46 0.99 -1.98
N TYR A 114 -15.41 1.18 -2.79
CA TYR A 114 -15.54 1.63 -4.18
C TYR A 114 -16.27 0.58 -5.02
N ILE A 115 -15.84 -0.68 -4.95
CA ILE A 115 -16.47 -1.79 -5.68
C ILE A 115 -17.96 -1.89 -5.31
N ARG A 116 -18.27 -1.82 -4.01
CA ARG A 116 -19.63 -1.91 -3.50
C ARG A 116 -20.53 -0.78 -4.01
N THR A 117 -20.02 0.45 -3.95
CA THR A 117 -20.74 1.65 -4.37
C THR A 117 -21.06 1.61 -5.85
N GLU A 118 -20.07 1.35 -6.68
CA GLU A 118 -20.23 1.35 -8.13
C GLU A 118 -21.13 0.21 -8.61
N THR A 119 -21.02 -0.98 -8.00
CA THR A 119 -21.79 -2.17 -8.41
C THR A 119 -23.17 -2.25 -7.76
N LEU A 120 -23.54 -1.32 -6.89
CA LEU A 120 -24.74 -1.39 -6.03
C LEU A 120 -24.83 -2.71 -5.24
N ALA A 121 -23.68 -3.25 -4.85
CA ALA A 121 -23.63 -4.47 -4.07
C ALA A 121 -24.05 -4.18 -2.62
N MET A 122 -25.05 -4.89 -2.12
CA MET A 122 -25.41 -4.81 -0.70
C MET A 122 -24.41 -5.57 0.16
N GLU A 123 -23.86 -6.66 -0.37
CA GLU A 123 -22.91 -7.53 0.32
C GLU A 123 -21.88 -8.02 -0.69
N VAL A 124 -20.62 -8.07 -0.24
CA VAL A 124 -19.51 -8.69 -0.99
C VAL A 124 -18.95 -9.80 -0.12
N ASN A 125 -19.09 -11.04 -0.59
CA ASN A 125 -18.66 -12.23 0.15
C ASN A 125 -17.51 -12.92 -0.57
N TRP A 126 -16.44 -13.24 0.16
CA TRP A 126 -15.34 -14.04 -0.37
C TRP A 126 -15.64 -15.53 -0.21
N THR A 127 -15.75 -16.25 -1.31
CA THR A 127 -15.98 -17.70 -1.29
C THR A 127 -14.64 -18.45 -1.31
N GLY A 128 -14.58 -19.58 -0.59
CA GLY A 128 -13.40 -20.46 -0.60
C GLY A 128 -13.24 -21.26 -1.90
N GLU A 129 -14.29 -21.28 -2.73
CA GLU A 129 -14.33 -22.00 -4.00
C GLU A 129 -14.68 -21.02 -5.13
N ALA A 130 -14.14 -21.29 -6.32
CA ALA A 130 -14.47 -20.61 -7.55
C ALA A 130 -15.95 -20.83 -7.92
N ALA A 131 -16.74 -19.76 -7.94
CA ALA A 131 -18.16 -19.80 -8.27
C ALA A 131 -18.55 -18.66 -9.22
N GLY A 132 -19.50 -18.94 -10.11
CA GLY A 132 -19.97 -17.98 -11.12
C GLY A 132 -19.07 -17.93 -12.35
N GLU A 133 -18.85 -16.73 -12.87
CA GLU A 133 -18.10 -16.49 -14.10
C GLU A 133 -16.65 -16.11 -13.78
N ARG A 134 -15.71 -16.61 -14.60
CA ARG A 134 -14.30 -16.26 -14.47
C ARG A 134 -14.04 -14.95 -15.21
N LEU A 135 -13.65 -13.94 -14.47
CA LEU A 135 -13.25 -12.64 -14.97
C LEU A 135 -11.72 -12.58 -15.07
N GLU A 136 -11.21 -12.32 -16.26
CA GLU A 136 -9.81 -12.00 -16.47
C GLU A 136 -9.60 -10.50 -16.25
N LEU A 137 -8.63 -10.18 -15.39
CA LEU A 137 -8.16 -8.84 -15.08
C LEU A 137 -6.75 -8.64 -15.68
N GLU A 138 -6.28 -7.40 -15.63
CA GLU A 138 -4.93 -7.02 -16.06
C GLU A 138 -3.84 -7.74 -15.25
N GLU A 139 -2.62 -7.75 -15.79
CA GLU A 139 -1.44 -8.43 -15.23
C GLU A 139 -1.58 -9.95 -15.06
N GLY A 140 -2.57 -10.57 -15.71
CA GLY A 140 -2.82 -12.01 -15.62
C GLY A 140 -3.58 -12.43 -14.35
N ALA A 141 -4.12 -11.47 -13.61
CA ALA A 141 -5.00 -11.74 -12.49
C ALA A 141 -6.34 -12.32 -12.98
N SER A 142 -6.92 -13.26 -12.22
CA SER A 142 -8.26 -13.74 -12.51
C SER A 142 -9.09 -13.86 -11.25
N VAL A 143 -10.35 -13.47 -11.35
CA VAL A 143 -11.31 -13.42 -10.25
C VAL A 143 -12.58 -14.11 -10.69
N TRP A 144 -13.08 -15.02 -9.88
CA TRP A 144 -14.40 -15.60 -10.07
C TRP A 144 -15.43 -14.72 -9.40
N ALA A 145 -16.47 -14.35 -10.13
CA ALA A 145 -17.52 -13.48 -9.64
C ALA A 145 -18.90 -14.05 -9.95
N GLN A 146 -19.79 -13.95 -8.97
CA GLN A 146 -21.19 -14.29 -9.11
C GLN A 146 -22.05 -13.15 -8.59
N VAL A 147 -23.01 -12.72 -9.41
CA VAL A 147 -24.00 -11.71 -9.06
C VAL A 147 -25.35 -12.36 -8.80
N GLU A 148 -26.01 -11.94 -7.73
CA GLU A 148 -27.36 -12.37 -7.38
C GLU A 148 -28.22 -11.15 -7.09
N LYS A 149 -29.43 -11.05 -7.68
CA LYS A 149 -30.35 -9.94 -7.39
C LYS A 149 -30.80 -9.99 -5.93
N LYS A 150 -30.68 -8.87 -5.22
CA LYS A 150 -31.27 -8.70 -3.89
C LYS A 150 -32.54 -7.86 -4.01
N HIS A 151 -33.58 -8.30 -3.30
CA HIS A 151 -34.90 -7.66 -3.24
C HIS A 151 -34.94 -6.53 -2.20
#